data_AF-A0A3A3GNN8-F1
#
_entry.id   AF-A0A3A3GNN8-F1
#
_cell.length_a   1.000
_cell.length_b   1.000
_cell.length_c   1.000
_cell.angle_alpha   90.00
_cell.angle_beta   90.00
_cell.angle_gamma   90.00
#
_symmetry.space_group_name_H-M   'P 1'
#
loop_
_entity.id
_entity.type
_entity.pdbx_description
1 polymer ?
#
loop_
_entity_poly.entity_id
_entity_poly.type
_entity_poly.pdbx_seq_one_letter_code
_entity_poly.pdbx_strand_id
1 'polypeptide(L)'
;MMNRYINIFRYLTALGAVLFGAIAVFGKESELMYLGIMLLMLSLNVFAHAINLRGKRENKAKEITSYVVGSIVFFVSVFLILRNW
;
A
#
# COMPACT_ATOMS: atom_id res chain seq x y z
N MET A 1 6.36 -19.71 15.29
CA MET A 1 5.82 -19.27 13.99
C MET A 1 4.55 -18.42 14.09
N MET A 2 3.65 -18.66 15.07
CA MET A 2 2.39 -17.93 15.27
C MET A 2 2.53 -16.40 15.41
N ASN A 3 3.61 -15.94 16.06
CA ASN A 3 3.85 -14.52 16.34
C ASN A 3 4.14 -13.67 15.09
N ARG A 4 4.64 -14.27 14.02
CA ARG A 4 4.97 -13.56 12.76
C ARG A 4 3.73 -13.24 11.95
N TYR A 5 2.78 -14.18 11.89
CA TYR A 5 1.51 -14.01 11.19
C TYR A 5 0.61 -12.99 11.87
N ILE A 6 0.56 -12.98 13.22
CA ILE A 6 -0.20 -11.98 13.98
C ILE A 6 0.30 -10.56 13.71
N ASN A 7 1.61 -10.36 13.63
CA ASN A 7 2.17 -9.05 13.29
C ASN A 7 1.81 -8.62 11.87
N ILE A 8 1.93 -9.52 10.88
CA ILE A 8 1.53 -9.24 9.49
C ILE A 8 0.05 -8.87 9.41
N PHE A 9 -0.82 -9.58 10.14
CA PHE A 9 -2.25 -9.31 10.17
C PHE A 9 -2.53 -7.92 10.75
N ARG A 10 -1.90 -7.55 11.88
CA ARG A 10 -2.03 -6.20 12.47
C ARG A 10 -1.58 -5.10 11.51
N TYR A 11 -0.47 -5.30 10.77
CA TYR A 11 -0.02 -4.34 9.77
C TYR A 11 -1.00 -4.21 8.60
N LEU A 12 -1.58 -5.33 8.14
CA LEU A 12 -2.62 -5.29 7.10
C LEU A 12 -3.89 -4.59 7.59
N THR A 13 -4.35 -4.88 8.80
CA THR A 13 -5.55 -4.25 9.38
C THR A 13 -5.34 -2.75 9.59
N ALA A 14 -4.15 -2.33 10.07
CA ALA A 14 -3.81 -0.92 10.21
C ALA A 14 -3.76 -0.20 8.86
N LEU A 15 -3.17 -0.83 7.85
CA LEU A 15 -3.11 -0.29 6.49
C LEU A 15 -4.51 -0.17 5.87
N GLY A 16 -5.37 -1.18 6.10
CA GLY A 16 -6.79 -1.13 5.74
C GLY A 16 -7.53 0.02 6.43
N ALA A 17 -7.36 0.21 7.74
CA ALA A 17 -8.01 1.30 8.47
C ALA A 17 -7.59 2.69 7.96
N VAL A 18 -6.31 2.88 7.61
CA VAL A 18 -5.82 4.13 7.01
C VAL A 18 -6.43 4.34 5.62
N LEU A 19 -6.52 3.29 4.80
CA LEU A 19 -7.14 3.38 3.47
C LEU A 19 -8.64 3.72 3.55
N PHE A 20 -9.39 3.03 4.41
CA PHE A 20 -10.82 3.30 4.61
C PHE A 20 -11.07 4.68 5.22
N GLY A 21 -10.21 5.13 6.16
CA GLY A 21 -10.27 6.47 6.72
C GLY A 21 -10.03 7.55 5.66
N ALA A 22 -9.05 7.34 4.78
CA ALA A 22 -8.79 8.27 3.69
C ALA A 22 -9.96 8.35 2.69
N ILE A 23 -10.56 7.20 2.33
CA ILE A 23 -11.73 7.16 1.45
C ILE A 23 -12.93 7.89 2.08
N ALA A 24 -13.14 7.75 3.40
CA ALA A 24 -14.22 8.43 4.10
C ALA A 24 -14.04 9.96 4.16
N VAL A 25 -12.79 10.46 4.19
CA VAL A 25 -12.49 11.90 4.23
C VAL A 25 -12.54 12.53 2.84
N PHE A 26 -12.08 11.83 1.80
CA PHE A 26 -11.95 12.36 0.44
C PHE A 26 -13.10 11.92 -0.50
N GLY A 27 -14.31 11.72 0.04
CA GLY A 27 -15.44 11.07 -0.65
C GLY A 27 -16.08 11.84 -1.81
N LYS A 28 -15.56 13.01 -2.21
CA LYS A 28 -15.99 13.73 -3.41
C LYS A 28 -15.23 13.18 -4.63
N GLU A 29 -15.90 13.02 -5.77
CA GLU A 29 -15.31 12.37 -6.97
C GLU A 29 -13.97 12.99 -7.42
N SER A 30 -13.85 14.32 -7.35
CA SER A 30 -12.58 15.01 -7.65
C SER A 30 -11.47 14.68 -6.64
N GLU A 31 -11.81 14.54 -5.36
CA GLU A 31 -10.87 14.22 -4.28
C GLU A 31 -10.43 12.75 -4.29
N LEU A 32 -11.29 11.84 -4.78
CA LEU A 32 -10.94 10.42 -4.95
C LEU A 32 -9.86 10.20 -6.01
N MET A 33 -9.83 11.01 -7.08
CA MET A 33 -8.76 10.96 -8.07
C MET A 33 -7.41 11.37 -7.44
N TYR A 34 -7.39 12.45 -6.65
CA TYR A 34 -6.20 12.88 -5.93
C TYR A 34 -5.74 11.86 -4.88
N LEU A 35 -6.69 11.23 -4.18
CA LEU A 35 -6.41 10.11 -3.27
C LEU A 35 -5.77 8.94 -4.03
N GLY A 36 -6.31 8.59 -5.20
CA GLY A 36 -5.73 7.59 -6.09
C GLY A 36 -4.28 7.91 -6.46
N ILE A 37 -3.99 9.14 -6.89
CA ILE A 37 -2.63 9.58 -7.23
C ILE A 37 -1.69 9.53 -6.01
N MET A 38 -2.17 9.92 -4.83
CA MET A 38 -1.39 9.86 -3.59
C MET A 38 -1.05 8.42 -3.20
N LEU A 39 -2.02 7.50 -3.31
CA LEU A 39 -1.81 6.07 -3.07
C LEU A 39 -0.86 5.45 -4.09
N LEU A 40 -0.92 5.89 -5.34
CA LEU A 40 0.01 5.46 -6.38
C LEU A 40 1.45 5.85 -6.00
N MET A 41 1.69 7.09 -5.58
CA MET A 41 3.00 7.56 -5.11
C MET A 41 3.51 6.76 -3.90
N LEU A 42 2.63 6.45 -2.94
CA LEU A 42 2.97 5.60 -1.79
C LEU A 42 3.36 4.19 -2.24
N SER A 43 2.65 3.60 -3.20
CA SER A 43 2.96 2.27 -3.72
C SER A 43 4.35 2.21 -4.36
N LEU A 44 4.71 3.24 -5.14
CA LEU A 44 6.02 3.34 -5.79
C LEU A 44 7.15 3.48 -4.77
N ASN A 45 6.93 4.25 -3.69
CA ASN A 45 7.90 4.37 -2.61
C ASN A 45 8.10 3.04 -1.85
N VAL A 46 7.02 2.29 -1.62
CA VAL A 46 7.11 0.94 -1.03
C VAL A 46 7.89 -0.03 -1.93
N PHE A 47 7.69 0.04 -3.25
CA PHE A 47 8.51 -0.74 -4.19
C PHE A 47 9.98 -0.32 -4.20
N ALA A 48 10.28 0.97 -4.15
CA ALA A 48 11.64 1.46 -4.02
C ALA A 48 12.30 0.95 -2.72
N HIS A 49 11.56 0.90 -1.61
CA HIS A 49 12.03 0.29 -0.37
C HIS A 49 12.32 -1.21 -0.52
N ALA A 50 11.44 -1.96 -1.18
CA ALA A 50 11.63 -3.38 -1.47
C ALA A 50 12.89 -3.63 -2.33
N ILE A 51 13.11 -2.81 -3.36
CA ILE A 51 14.29 -2.87 -4.23
C ILE A 51 15.56 -2.55 -3.43
N ASN A 52 15.52 -1.57 -2.53
CA ASN A 52 16.66 -1.24 -1.66
C ASN A 52 17.00 -2.41 -0.72
N LEU A 53 15.98 -3.05 -0.12
CA LEU A 53 16.16 -4.26 0.69
C LEU A 53 16.79 -5.40 -0.12
N ARG A 54 16.34 -5.60 -1.36
CA ARG A 54 16.93 -6.58 -2.29
C ARG A 54 18.39 -6.26 -2.61
N GLY A 55 18.70 -5.00 -2.91
CA GLY A 55 20.05 -4.53 -3.23
C GLY A 55 21.02 -4.73 -2.07
N LYS A 56 20.56 -4.50 -0.84
CA LYS A 56 21.33 -4.74 0.39
C LYS A 56 21.34 -6.20 0.84
N ARG A 57 20.59 -7.09 0.17
CA ARG A 57 20.33 -8.49 0.57
C ARG A 57 19.84 -8.62 2.02
N GLU A 58 19.15 -7.59 2.50
CA GLU A 58 18.63 -7.52 3.87
C GLU A 58 17.24 -8.14 3.95
N ASN A 59 17.11 -9.17 4.80
CA ASN A 59 15.84 -9.73 5.28
C ASN A 59 14.76 -9.97 4.19
N LYS A 60 14.91 -11.08 3.44
CA LYS A 60 13.98 -11.52 2.37
C LYS A 60 12.50 -11.48 2.75
N ALA A 61 12.15 -11.76 4.01
CA ALA A 61 10.75 -11.72 4.45
C ALA A 61 10.17 -10.29 4.33
N LYS A 62 10.95 -9.28 4.70
CA LYS A 62 10.54 -7.87 4.63
C LYS A 62 10.48 -7.36 3.19
N GLU A 63 11.40 -7.81 2.33
CA GLU A 63 11.35 -7.57 0.88
C GLU A 63 10.03 -8.08 0.29
N ILE A 64 9.71 -9.36 0.50
CA ILE A 64 8.49 -9.98 -0.03
C ILE A 64 7.24 -9.28 0.50
N THR A 65 7.17 -9.00 1.80
CA THR A 65 6.03 -8.27 2.38
C THR A 65 5.88 -6.89 1.76
N SER A 66 6.98 -6.18 1.51
CA SER A 66 6.95 -4.85 0.88
C SER A 66 6.43 -4.93 -0.56
N TYR A 67 6.85 -5.93 -1.34
CA TYR A 67 6.28 -6.16 -2.68
C TYR A 67 4.78 -6.46 -2.64
N VAL A 68 4.33 -7.31 -1.72
CA VAL A 68 2.90 -7.65 -1.58
C VAL A 68 2.08 -6.42 -1.21
N VAL A 69 2.52 -5.65 -0.20
CA VAL A 69 1.82 -4.43 0.23
C VAL A 69 1.82 -3.37 -0.87
N GLY A 70 2.97 -3.15 -1.52
CA GLY A 70 3.10 -2.23 -2.64
C GLY A 70 2.14 -2.56 -3.78
N SER A 71 2.03 -3.84 -4.15
CA SER A 71 1.10 -4.29 -5.20
C SER A 71 -0.36 -4.07 -4.84
N ILE A 72 -0.77 -4.36 -3.61
CA ILE A 72 -2.16 -4.13 -3.17
C ILE A 72 -2.51 -2.65 -3.26
N VAL A 73 -1.65 -1.79 -2.71
CA VAL A 73 -1.86 -0.33 -2.74
C VAL A 73 -1.86 0.20 -4.18
N PHE A 74 -0.99 -0.35 -5.05
CA PHE A 74 -0.95 -0.01 -6.47
C PHE A 74 -2.28 -0.35 -7.16
N PHE A 75 -2.81 -1.56 -7.01
CA PHE A 75 -4.09 -1.93 -7.63
C PHE A 75 -5.26 -1.07 -7.14
N VAL A 76 -5.33 -0.80 -5.83
CA VAL A 76 -6.35 0.10 -5.27
C VAL A 76 -6.21 1.51 -5.86
N SER A 77 -4.99 2.03 -5.97
CA SER A 77 -4.73 3.35 -6.52
C SER A 77 -5.15 3.46 -7.99
N VAL A 78 -4.79 2.47 -8.82
CA VAL A 78 -5.13 2.43 -10.24
C VAL A 78 -6.63 2.32 -10.43
N PHE A 79 -7.31 1.50 -9.61
CA PHE A 79 -8.77 1.39 -9.64
C PHE A 79 -9.46 2.71 -9.31
N LEU A 80 -8.98 3.44 -8.30
CA LEU A 80 -9.52 4.76 -7.94
C LEU A 80 -9.27 5.82 -9.03
N ILE A 81 -8.12 5.77 -9.70
CA ILE A 81 -7.81 6.69 -10.80
C ILE A 81 -8.70 6.38 -12.01
N LEU A 82 -8.73 5.12 -12.47
CA LEU A 82 -9.48 4.71 -13.65
C LEU A 82 -11.00 4.87 -13.52
N ARG A 83 -11.55 4.72 -12.30
CA ARG A 83 -12.98 4.91 -12.06
C ARG A 83 -13.41 6.37 -12.15
N ASN A 84 -12.49 7.31 -11.89
CA ASN A 84 -12.77 8.75 -11.83
C ASN A 84 -12.15 9.51 -13.02
N TRP A 85 -11.75 8.80 -14.08
CA TRP A 85 -11.24 9.33 -15.34
C TRP A 85 -12.34 9.25 -16.41
#